data_AF-A0A1D2N158-F1
#
_entry.id   AF-A0A1D2N158-F1
#
_cell.length_a   1.000
_cell.length_b   1.000
_cell.length_c   1.000
_cell.angle_alpha   90.00
_cell.angle_beta   90.00
_cell.angle_gamma   90.00
#
_symmetry.space_group_name_H-M   'P 1'
#
loop_
_entity.id
_entity.type
_entity.pdbx_description
1 polymer ?
#
loop_
_entity_poly.entity_id
_entity_poly.type
_entity_poly.pdbx_seq_one_letter_code
_entity_poly.pdbx_strand_id
1 'polypeptide(L)'
;MTPYYSFCFPLQIIRNTLFELQTTFTSCFTREGHVKNTNLARMTDDPNTRKRARPSNRRGRAQEQGQNSSSEDAHSDQRPSLRVPCFGGEPSTSSSSPPPGQISSSPPHQTKAGGPQPTYLTKPAIPIPGMGNQGIRQHVETSTKTGVFHMSKAKLHEFPPELAKITNALRNIDLSENKIAIIPQNISAFVNLKHLNLSFNQIEVVPDQIGQLAKLETLSLANNRIKAVPSTIAQLQKLRDANLGSNALTSFPTVFSSLKFLTVLDLSRNRIPAVPDGVGDLQVVELILNQNQVRSISKDLAKCTNLKTLRLQENTLELSGIPTEILSDSQVSLLSVEGNLFDVKQLSDLDGYDNYMERYTTTKKKLT
;
A
#
# COMPACT_ATOMS: atom_id res chain seq x y z
N MET A 1 24.43 -55.37 6.10
CA MET A 1 23.08 -55.36 6.70
C MET A 1 22.65 -53.90 6.89
N THR A 2 21.47 -53.55 6.39
CA THR A 2 20.66 -52.37 6.75
C THR A 2 20.04 -52.57 8.16
N PRO A 3 19.41 -51.58 8.85
CA PRO A 3 18.69 -50.37 8.39
C PRO A 3 19.29 -49.02 8.86
N TYR A 4 19.12 -47.89 8.18
CA TYR A 4 17.89 -47.12 7.84
C TYR A 4 17.14 -46.52 9.05
N TYR A 5 17.48 -45.28 9.40
CA TYR A 5 16.52 -44.26 9.84
C TYR A 5 16.87 -42.93 9.18
N SER A 6 15.86 -42.23 8.67
CA SER A 6 16.01 -40.97 7.93
C SER A 6 15.18 -39.89 8.61
N PHE A 7 15.80 -38.76 8.96
CA PHE A 7 15.13 -37.57 9.48
C PHE A 7 15.62 -36.35 8.70
N CYS A 8 14.71 -35.76 7.91
CA CYS A 8 14.96 -34.49 7.23
C CYS A 8 14.68 -33.31 8.16
N PHE A 9 15.69 -32.46 8.38
CA PHE A 9 15.52 -31.07 8.78
C PHE A 9 15.91 -30.17 7.60
N PRO A 10 15.09 -29.17 7.22
CA PRO A 10 15.47 -28.18 6.22
C PRO A 10 16.33 -27.07 6.84
N LEU A 11 17.45 -26.75 6.19
CA LEU A 11 18.40 -25.72 6.60
C LEU A 11 17.87 -24.29 6.37
N GLN A 12 18.19 -23.39 7.31
CA GLN A 12 18.42 -21.94 7.18
C GLN A 12 18.33 -21.39 5.74
N ILE A 13 17.47 -20.42 5.41
CA ILE A 13 17.48 -19.02 5.89
C ILE A 13 18.90 -18.39 5.92
N ILE A 14 19.72 -18.68 4.92
CA ILE A 14 20.89 -17.87 4.55
C ILE A 14 20.96 -17.75 3.01
N ARG A 15 20.36 -16.70 2.43
CA ARG A 15 20.76 -16.25 1.07
C ARG A 15 20.38 -14.85 0.57
N ASN A 16 19.35 -14.19 1.10
CA ASN A 16 18.84 -12.94 0.47
C ASN A 16 19.16 -11.62 1.20
N THR A 17 19.86 -11.65 2.35
CA THR A 17 20.28 -10.44 3.09
C THR A 17 21.70 -9.96 2.80
N LEU A 18 22.33 -10.45 1.72
CA LEU A 18 23.77 -10.23 1.43
C LEU A 18 24.04 -9.40 0.16
N PHE A 19 23.04 -8.68 -0.38
CA PHE A 19 23.18 -7.88 -1.61
C PHE A 19 22.85 -6.37 -1.47
N GLU A 20 22.44 -5.88 -0.29
CA GLU A 20 22.12 -4.45 -0.08
C GLU A 20 23.26 -3.60 0.51
N LEU A 21 24.45 -4.18 0.76
CA LEU A 21 25.55 -3.50 1.46
C LEU A 21 26.85 -3.33 0.66
N GLN A 22 26.81 -3.43 -0.68
CA GLN A 22 27.93 -3.00 -1.54
C GLN A 22 27.45 -2.20 -2.76
N THR A 23 28.24 -1.18 -3.12
CA THR A 23 28.12 -0.33 -4.34
C THR A 23 27.00 0.73 -4.43
N THR A 24 26.76 1.48 -3.35
CA THR A 24 26.28 2.89 -3.41
C THR A 24 27.44 3.91 -3.43
N PHE A 25 28.50 3.63 -4.20
CA PHE A 25 29.56 4.59 -4.49
C PHE A 25 29.95 4.53 -5.98
N THR A 26 30.11 5.71 -6.58
CA THR A 26 30.68 5.96 -7.92
C THR A 26 29.76 5.80 -9.15
N SER A 27 28.72 6.64 -9.26
CA SER A 27 28.30 7.17 -10.59
C SER A 27 27.63 8.57 -10.53
N CYS A 28 28.24 9.52 -9.81
CA CYS A 28 27.86 10.95 -9.87
C CYS A 28 29.09 11.85 -9.63
N PHE A 29 30.14 11.65 -10.43
CA PHE A 29 31.22 12.63 -10.55
C PHE A 29 30.90 13.66 -11.63
N THR A 30 31.30 14.91 -11.39
CA THR A 30 31.34 16.04 -12.33
C THR A 30 30.05 16.37 -13.10
N ARG A 31 29.33 17.39 -12.62
CA ARG A 31 28.48 18.25 -13.47
C ARG A 31 29.10 19.65 -13.59
N GLU A 32 30.35 19.70 -13.98
CA GLU A 32 30.82 20.82 -14.81
C GLU A 32 30.08 20.70 -16.15
N GLY A 33 29.62 21.77 -16.80
CA GLY A 33 30.21 23.10 -16.79
C GLY A 33 30.67 23.46 -18.20
N HIS A 34 29.84 23.20 -19.22
CA HIS A 34 30.11 23.68 -20.57
C HIS A 34 28.86 24.22 -21.27
N VAL A 35 28.70 25.54 -21.15
CA VAL A 35 27.96 26.34 -22.12
C VAL A 35 28.65 26.20 -23.48
N LYS A 36 27.87 25.93 -24.54
CA LYS A 36 28.28 26.26 -25.91
C LYS A 36 27.52 27.50 -26.35
N ASN A 37 28.29 28.51 -26.70
CA ASN A 37 27.87 29.86 -27.03
C ASN A 37 27.54 29.96 -28.52
N THR A 38 26.46 30.65 -28.89
CA THR A 38 26.27 31.18 -30.24
C THR A 38 25.70 32.59 -30.21
N ASN A 39 26.59 33.53 -30.55
CA ASN A 39 26.38 34.74 -31.35
C ASN A 39 26.02 36.10 -30.69
N LEU A 40 27.07 36.93 -30.67
CA LEU A 40 27.15 38.33 -31.12
C LEU A 40 26.34 39.45 -30.42
N ALA A 41 27.03 40.27 -29.62
CA ALA A 41 27.33 41.70 -29.85
C ALA A 41 28.24 42.21 -28.71
N ARG A 42 29.54 42.50 -28.94
CA ARG A 42 30.17 43.79 -29.34
C ARG A 42 30.11 44.93 -28.30
N MET A 43 31.32 45.40 -27.91
CA MET A 43 31.68 46.75 -27.38
C MET A 43 31.24 47.08 -25.93
N THR A 44 31.97 47.80 -25.07
CA THR A 44 33.38 48.30 -25.00
C THR A 44 33.67 48.78 -23.55
N ASP A 45 34.91 48.58 -23.07
CA ASP A 45 35.76 49.42 -22.17
C ASP A 45 35.24 50.24 -20.95
N ASP A 46 35.88 49.96 -19.80
CA ASP A 46 36.43 50.86 -18.74
C ASP A 46 35.53 51.75 -17.81
N PRO A 47 36.05 52.28 -16.66
CA PRO A 47 35.27 52.55 -15.44
C PRO A 47 35.46 53.99 -14.87
N ASN A 48 35.20 54.17 -13.56
CA ASN A 48 35.11 55.44 -12.78
C ASN A 48 33.80 56.22 -13.03
N THR A 49 33.00 56.63 -12.05
CA THR A 49 33.31 57.45 -10.84
C THR A 49 32.21 57.28 -9.77
N ARG A 50 32.45 57.16 -8.45
CA ARG A 50 33.00 58.11 -7.43
C ARG A 50 31.94 59.07 -6.81
N LYS A 51 31.90 59.14 -5.46
CA LYS A 51 31.20 60.11 -4.55
C LYS A 51 29.70 59.81 -4.27
N ARG A 52 29.10 60.13 -3.09
CA ARG A 52 29.62 60.59 -1.77
C ARG A 52 28.54 60.39 -0.66
N ALA A 53 29.00 60.21 0.60
CA ALA A 53 28.45 60.62 1.91
C ALA A 53 26.90 60.74 2.12
N ARG A 54 26.27 60.04 3.07
CA ARG A 54 26.33 60.07 4.57
C ARG A 54 25.45 61.18 5.24
N PRO A 55 25.00 60.99 6.51
CA PRO A 55 23.63 61.33 6.94
C PRO A 55 23.53 62.50 7.96
N SER A 56 22.32 62.76 8.47
CA SER A 56 22.08 63.67 9.62
C SER A 56 20.98 63.19 10.58
N ASN A 57 21.17 63.49 11.88
CA ASN A 57 20.35 63.08 13.03
C ASN A 57 19.26 64.11 13.43
N ARG A 58 18.23 63.65 14.18
CA ARG A 58 17.73 64.17 15.51
C ARG A 58 16.46 63.38 15.90
N ARG A 59 16.30 62.76 17.08
CA ARG A 59 16.31 63.18 18.52
C ARG A 59 15.14 64.08 18.97
N GLY A 60 14.31 63.59 19.90
CA GLY A 60 13.29 64.27 20.72
C GLY A 60 12.71 63.30 21.78
N ARG A 61 12.32 63.76 22.99
CA ARG A 61 12.05 62.91 24.19
C ARG A 61 11.17 63.62 25.25
N ALA A 62 10.16 62.94 25.82
CA ALA A 62 9.45 63.16 27.13
C ALA A 62 8.42 61.98 27.29
N GLN A 63 8.07 61.36 28.45
CA GLN A 63 7.53 61.82 29.76
C GLN A 63 6.14 62.52 29.63
N GLU A 64 5.10 62.27 30.46
CA GLU A 64 5.02 61.64 31.80
C GLU A 64 3.60 61.13 32.21
N GLN A 65 3.54 60.38 33.33
CA GLN A 65 2.47 59.87 34.24
C GLN A 65 0.95 60.24 34.15
N GLY A 66 0.11 59.33 34.69
CA GLY A 66 -1.27 59.57 35.19
C GLY A 66 -1.88 58.32 35.86
N GLN A 67 -2.58 58.46 37.01
CA GLN A 67 -3.07 57.36 37.88
C GLN A 67 -4.60 57.35 38.09
N ASN A 68 -5.12 56.28 38.73
CA ASN A 68 -6.39 56.17 39.50
C ASN A 68 -7.74 56.17 38.72
N SER A 69 -8.83 55.56 39.19
CA SER A 69 -9.09 54.56 40.27
C SER A 69 -10.56 54.05 40.21
N SER A 70 -10.93 53.10 41.11
CA SER A 70 -12.28 52.88 41.71
C SER A 70 -13.47 52.52 40.78
N SER A 71 -14.01 51.29 40.82
CA SER A 71 -15.04 50.72 41.76
C SER A 71 -16.43 50.71 41.06
N GLU A 72 -17.45 49.90 41.39
CA GLU A 72 -17.74 48.91 42.44
C GLU A 72 -18.94 48.03 41.95
N ASP A 73 -19.08 46.78 42.42
CA ASP A 73 -20.30 46.09 42.94
C ASP A 73 -21.73 46.35 42.35
N ALA A 74 -22.70 45.43 42.35
CA ALA A 74 -22.81 44.05 42.86
C ALA A 74 -24.16 43.39 42.43
N HIS A 75 -24.24 42.04 42.50
CA HIS A 75 -25.43 41.21 42.87
C HIS A 75 -26.71 41.29 41.97
N SER A 76 -27.62 40.31 41.89
CA SER A 76 -27.76 38.94 42.46
C SER A 76 -28.90 38.19 41.75
N ASP A 77 -28.92 36.85 41.86
CA ASP A 77 -30.15 36.01 41.89
C ASP A 77 -31.07 35.94 40.64
N GLN A 78 -31.85 34.88 40.39
CA GLN A 78 -32.14 33.65 41.14
C GLN A 78 -32.54 32.50 40.18
N ARG A 79 -32.29 31.24 40.59
CA ARG A 79 -32.96 30.03 40.06
C ARG A 79 -34.21 29.77 40.92
N PRO A 80 -35.27 29.06 40.45
CA PRO A 80 -35.21 27.60 40.49
C PRO A 80 -36.01 26.81 39.42
N SER A 81 -35.81 25.50 39.46
CA SER A 81 -36.40 24.39 38.71
C SER A 81 -37.88 24.07 39.01
N LEU A 82 -38.59 23.35 38.12
CA LEU A 82 -39.10 21.97 38.40
C LEU A 82 -39.95 21.29 37.27
N ARG A 83 -39.94 19.95 37.34
CA ARG A 83 -40.95 18.93 36.91
C ARG A 83 -41.00 18.34 35.49
N VAL A 84 -40.97 17.01 35.52
CA VAL A 84 -41.40 16.01 34.51
C VAL A 84 -42.91 15.72 34.73
N PRO A 85 -43.64 15.20 33.72
CA PRO A 85 -44.24 13.86 33.91
C PRO A 85 -44.18 12.96 32.65
N CYS A 86 -44.36 11.65 32.85
CA CYS A 86 -44.40 10.64 31.79
C CYS A 86 -45.84 10.19 31.47
N PHE A 87 -46.15 9.96 30.18
CA PHE A 87 -47.16 9.05 29.58
C PHE A 87 -46.95 9.09 28.04
N GLY A 88 -47.32 8.09 27.21
CA GLY A 88 -47.75 6.71 27.51
C GLY A 88 -48.78 6.16 26.51
N GLY A 89 -48.35 5.47 25.43
CA GLY A 89 -49.28 4.80 24.49
C GLY A 89 -48.71 4.44 23.09
N GLU A 90 -48.60 3.13 22.84
CA GLU A 90 -48.80 2.50 21.52
C GLU A 90 -50.32 2.17 21.36
N PRO A 91 -50.92 1.88 20.17
CA PRO A 91 -50.41 0.90 19.18
C PRO A 91 -50.78 1.08 17.66
N SER A 92 -50.14 0.26 16.79
CA SER A 92 -50.68 -0.52 15.62
C SER A 92 -51.73 0.07 14.61
N THR A 93 -51.85 -0.22 13.30
CA THR A 93 -51.49 -1.37 12.41
C THR A 93 -51.46 -1.02 10.88
N SER A 94 -50.75 -1.85 10.09
CA SER A 94 -51.14 -2.45 8.77
C SER A 94 -51.41 -1.69 7.45
N SER A 95 -50.65 -2.09 6.41
CA SER A 95 -51.08 -2.37 4.99
C SER A 95 -51.50 -1.17 4.09
N SER A 96 -51.53 -1.24 2.75
CA SER A 96 -51.50 -2.36 1.79
C SER A 96 -50.91 -1.93 0.41
N SER A 97 -50.83 -2.85 -0.57
CA SER A 97 -50.44 -2.57 -1.98
C SER A 97 -51.54 -3.07 -2.97
N PRO A 98 -51.37 -3.07 -4.32
CA PRO A 98 -52.18 -2.24 -5.22
C PRO A 98 -53.08 -3.05 -6.20
N PRO A 99 -53.80 -2.38 -7.14
CA PRO A 99 -54.35 -3.04 -8.33
C PRO A 99 -54.05 -2.33 -9.70
N PRO A 100 -54.33 -2.97 -10.87
CA PRO A 100 -53.79 -2.58 -12.20
C PRO A 100 -54.83 -2.38 -13.35
N GLY A 101 -54.35 -2.01 -14.56
CA GLY A 101 -55.10 -2.04 -15.85
C GLY A 101 -55.62 -0.66 -16.36
N GLN A 102 -55.93 -0.40 -17.64
CA GLN A 102 -55.91 -1.19 -18.90
C GLN A 102 -55.93 -0.28 -20.18
N ILE A 103 -55.23 -0.69 -21.26
CA ILE A 103 -55.67 -0.81 -22.69
C ILE A 103 -56.11 0.43 -23.57
N SER A 104 -55.53 0.47 -24.80
CA SER A 104 -56.06 0.93 -26.13
C SER A 104 -56.11 2.41 -26.56
N SER A 105 -55.39 2.74 -27.65
CA SER A 105 -55.97 3.10 -28.98
C SER A 105 -54.87 3.33 -30.07
N SER A 106 -55.26 3.37 -31.35
CA SER A 106 -54.39 3.49 -32.56
C SER A 106 -55.17 4.20 -33.70
N PRO A 107 -54.64 4.34 -34.94
CA PRO A 107 -53.54 5.18 -35.46
C PRO A 107 -54.13 6.29 -36.42
N PRO A 108 -53.45 6.95 -37.42
CA PRO A 108 -52.85 6.32 -38.63
C PRO A 108 -51.63 6.99 -39.34
N HIS A 109 -50.97 6.17 -40.19
CA HIS A 109 -50.27 6.43 -41.48
C HIS A 109 -49.14 7.48 -41.77
N GLN A 110 -47.99 6.91 -42.19
CA GLN A 110 -47.11 7.22 -43.36
C GLN A 110 -46.40 8.59 -43.49
N THR A 111 -45.06 8.66 -43.65
CA THR A 111 -44.35 8.29 -44.90
C THR A 111 -42.80 8.35 -44.79
N LYS A 112 -42.12 7.66 -45.74
CA LYS A 112 -40.74 7.91 -46.29
C LYS A 112 -39.46 7.61 -45.47
N ALA A 113 -38.86 6.47 -45.82
CA ALA A 113 -37.48 6.30 -46.35
C ALA A 113 -36.27 7.01 -45.68
N GLY A 114 -35.37 6.21 -45.10
CA GLY A 114 -33.99 6.56 -44.75
C GLY A 114 -33.14 5.30 -44.54
N GLY A 115 -31.93 5.25 -45.11
CA GLY A 115 -31.12 4.03 -45.31
C GLY A 115 -30.69 3.23 -44.07
N PRO A 116 -30.12 2.01 -44.28
CA PRO A 116 -29.71 1.13 -43.19
C PRO A 116 -28.52 1.68 -42.39
N GLN A 117 -28.59 1.54 -41.07
CA GLN A 117 -27.52 1.94 -40.15
C GLN A 117 -26.24 1.12 -40.38
N PRO A 118 -25.04 1.71 -40.22
CA PRO A 118 -23.79 0.96 -40.26
C PRO A 118 -23.65 0.12 -38.99
N THR A 119 -23.76 -1.21 -39.14
CA THR A 119 -23.39 -2.16 -38.11
C THR A 119 -21.88 -2.09 -37.87
N TYR A 120 -21.47 -1.54 -36.72
CA TYR A 120 -20.08 -1.57 -36.27
C TYR A 120 -19.69 -2.99 -35.85
N LEU A 121 -19.44 -3.84 -36.85
CA LEU A 121 -18.62 -5.04 -36.71
C LEU A 121 -17.20 -4.59 -36.34
N THR A 122 -16.91 -4.55 -35.05
CA THR A 122 -15.54 -4.48 -34.54
C THR A 122 -14.80 -5.73 -34.98
N LYS A 123 -14.12 -5.65 -36.13
CA LYS A 123 -13.13 -6.65 -36.54
C LYS A 123 -12.18 -6.90 -35.36
N PRO A 124 -11.88 -8.16 -35.01
CA PRO A 124 -10.79 -8.42 -34.08
C PRO A 124 -9.51 -7.81 -34.67
N ALA A 125 -8.80 -7.03 -33.85
CA ALA A 125 -7.55 -6.42 -34.27
C ALA A 125 -6.58 -7.52 -34.70
N ILE A 126 -6.16 -7.49 -35.97
CA ILE A 126 -5.17 -8.42 -36.50
C ILE A 126 -3.87 -8.16 -35.71
N PRO A 127 -3.30 -9.16 -35.02
CA PRO A 127 -2.05 -8.96 -34.29
C PRO A 127 -0.95 -8.57 -35.28
N ILE A 128 -0.44 -7.35 -35.15
CA ILE A 128 0.74 -6.90 -35.90
C ILE A 128 1.90 -7.82 -35.48
N PRO A 129 2.57 -8.55 -36.39
CA PRO A 129 3.66 -9.44 -36.01
C PRO A 129 4.92 -8.66 -35.60
N GLY A 130 4.91 -8.12 -34.38
CA GLY A 130 6.09 -7.56 -33.75
C GLY A 130 7.15 -8.64 -33.56
N MET A 131 8.38 -8.37 -34.00
CA MET A 131 9.51 -9.29 -33.92
C MET A 131 9.97 -9.49 -32.46
N GLY A 132 9.25 -10.35 -31.72
CA GLY A 132 9.57 -10.75 -30.34
C GLY A 132 9.25 -12.21 -30.00
N ASN A 133 8.42 -12.89 -30.81
CA ASN A 133 7.80 -14.17 -30.44
C ASN A 133 8.69 -15.42 -30.56
N GLN A 134 9.93 -15.29 -31.04
CA GLN A 134 10.87 -16.43 -31.06
C GLN A 134 11.38 -16.81 -29.66
N GLY A 135 11.56 -15.83 -28.76
CA GLY A 135 11.95 -16.11 -27.37
C GLY A 135 10.84 -16.83 -26.58
N ILE A 136 9.61 -16.31 -26.66
CA ILE A 136 8.48 -16.78 -25.83
C ILE A 136 8.20 -18.28 -26.06
N ARG A 137 8.20 -18.75 -27.31
CA ARG A 137 7.89 -20.15 -27.65
C ARG A 137 8.83 -21.15 -26.98
N GLN A 138 10.14 -20.91 -27.03
CA GLN A 138 11.13 -21.78 -26.39
C GLN A 138 11.00 -21.79 -24.86
N HIS A 139 10.64 -20.65 -24.26
CA HIS A 139 10.35 -20.56 -22.84
C HIS A 139 9.08 -21.36 -22.49
N VAL A 140 8.01 -21.27 -23.27
CA VAL A 140 6.77 -22.05 -23.08
C VAL A 140 7.03 -23.57 -23.18
N GLU A 141 7.78 -24.02 -24.18
CA GLU A 141 8.15 -25.43 -24.34
C GLU A 141 8.97 -25.96 -23.16
N THR A 142 9.94 -25.18 -22.68
CA THR A 142 10.74 -25.52 -21.48
C THR A 142 9.84 -25.55 -20.24
N SER A 143 8.99 -24.55 -20.08
CA SER A 143 8.10 -24.39 -18.92
C SER A 143 7.02 -25.45 -18.83
N THR A 144 6.64 -26.06 -19.97
CA THR A 144 5.75 -27.22 -20.03
C THR A 144 6.36 -28.43 -19.31
N LYS A 145 7.70 -28.56 -19.34
CA LYS A 145 8.44 -29.68 -18.72
C LYS A 145 8.84 -29.36 -17.27
N THR A 146 9.22 -28.13 -16.98
CA THR A 146 9.70 -27.73 -15.63
C THR A 146 8.58 -27.28 -14.68
N GLY A 147 7.45 -26.81 -15.22
CA GLY A 147 6.43 -26.10 -14.46
C GLY A 147 6.84 -24.70 -14.01
N VAL A 148 7.96 -24.16 -14.53
CA VAL A 148 8.51 -22.86 -14.16
C VAL A 148 8.63 -22.01 -15.41
N PHE A 149 7.84 -20.94 -15.50
CA PHE A 149 7.98 -19.90 -16.53
C PHE A 149 8.66 -18.68 -15.92
N HIS A 150 9.82 -18.30 -16.45
CA HIS A 150 10.56 -17.10 -16.05
C HIS A 150 10.89 -16.29 -17.29
N MET A 151 10.44 -15.03 -17.32
CA MET A 151 10.69 -14.09 -18.42
C MET A 151 10.76 -12.65 -17.89
N SER A 152 11.62 -12.46 -16.89
CA SER A 152 11.93 -11.14 -16.31
C SER A 152 12.69 -10.25 -17.31
N LYS A 153 12.59 -8.92 -17.19
CA LYS A 153 13.33 -7.92 -18.01
C LYS A 153 13.07 -7.98 -19.52
N ALA A 154 12.06 -8.72 -19.97
CA ALA A 154 11.76 -8.98 -21.37
C ALA A 154 10.98 -7.84 -22.08
N LYS A 155 10.70 -6.73 -21.39
CA LYS A 155 9.96 -5.54 -21.89
C LYS A 155 8.53 -5.87 -22.33
N LEU A 156 7.91 -6.92 -21.77
CA LEU A 156 6.57 -7.37 -22.11
C LEU A 156 5.52 -6.33 -21.72
N HIS A 157 4.63 -5.99 -22.64
CA HIS A 157 3.55 -5.03 -22.41
C HIS A 157 2.24 -5.69 -21.91
N GLU A 158 2.12 -7.00 -22.07
CA GLU A 158 0.96 -7.80 -21.67
C GLU A 158 1.40 -9.14 -21.06
N PHE A 159 0.48 -9.79 -20.34
CA PHE A 159 0.68 -11.14 -19.85
C PHE A 159 0.70 -12.12 -21.03
N PRO A 160 1.74 -12.94 -21.26
CA PRO A 160 1.89 -13.68 -22.51
C PRO A 160 0.73 -14.65 -22.78
N PRO A 161 -0.04 -14.47 -23.88
CA PRO A 161 -1.23 -15.27 -24.15
C PRO A 161 -0.90 -16.74 -24.42
N GLU A 162 0.32 -17.08 -24.83
CA GLU A 162 0.78 -18.45 -25.01
C GLU A 162 0.71 -19.29 -23.72
N LEU A 163 0.80 -18.66 -22.53
CA LEU A 163 0.72 -19.36 -21.25
C LEU A 163 -0.64 -20.01 -21.01
N ALA A 164 -1.70 -19.52 -21.67
CA ALA A 164 -3.03 -20.13 -21.63
C ALA A 164 -3.05 -21.58 -22.16
N LYS A 165 -2.02 -22.01 -22.89
CA LYS A 165 -1.89 -23.39 -23.39
C LYS A 165 -1.27 -24.36 -22.39
N ILE A 166 -0.62 -23.85 -21.34
CA ILE A 166 0.20 -24.65 -20.40
C ILE A 166 -0.15 -24.40 -18.92
N THR A 167 -1.32 -23.81 -18.65
CA THR A 167 -1.77 -23.41 -17.30
C THR A 167 -1.72 -24.56 -16.28
N ASN A 168 -2.03 -25.79 -16.72
CA ASN A 168 -2.01 -27.00 -15.89
C ASN A 168 -0.59 -27.47 -15.52
N ALA A 169 0.44 -27.12 -16.31
CA ALA A 169 1.83 -27.50 -16.01
C ALA A 169 2.48 -26.53 -15.01
N LEU A 170 2.07 -25.26 -15.02
CA LEU A 170 2.76 -24.18 -14.31
C LEU A 170 2.50 -24.16 -12.81
N ARG A 171 3.59 -24.03 -12.07
CA ARG A 171 3.69 -23.89 -10.61
C ARG A 171 4.35 -22.58 -10.21
N ASN A 172 5.26 -22.07 -11.04
CA ASN A 172 5.95 -20.80 -10.83
C ASN A 172 5.83 -19.97 -12.10
N ILE A 173 5.40 -18.71 -11.95
CA ILE A 173 5.42 -17.69 -13.01
C ILE A 173 6.17 -16.48 -12.49
N ASP A 174 7.22 -16.09 -13.20
CA ASP A 174 7.96 -14.85 -12.98
C ASP A 174 7.96 -14.01 -14.25
N LEU A 175 7.24 -12.91 -14.17
CA LEU A 175 7.08 -11.88 -15.20
C LEU A 175 7.53 -10.51 -14.67
N SER A 176 8.44 -10.50 -13.69
CA SER A 176 8.95 -9.27 -13.07
C SER A 176 9.70 -8.35 -14.04
N GLU A 177 9.83 -7.07 -13.67
CA GLU A 177 10.63 -6.07 -14.41
C GLU A 177 10.21 -5.95 -15.89
N ASN A 178 8.90 -5.94 -16.12
CA ASN A 178 8.27 -5.79 -17.44
C ASN A 178 7.40 -4.51 -17.47
N LYS A 179 6.45 -4.43 -18.41
CA LYS A 179 5.53 -3.30 -18.62
C LYS A 179 4.07 -3.74 -18.63
N ILE A 180 3.76 -4.87 -17.99
CA ILE A 180 2.42 -5.46 -17.95
C ILE A 180 1.51 -4.52 -17.15
N ALA A 181 0.41 -4.08 -17.77
CA ALA A 181 -0.57 -3.19 -17.12
C ALA A 181 -1.80 -3.95 -16.56
N ILE A 182 -2.06 -5.16 -17.07
CA ILE A 182 -3.28 -5.93 -16.80
C ILE A 182 -2.91 -7.38 -16.47
N ILE A 183 -3.39 -7.88 -15.34
CA ILE A 183 -3.47 -9.31 -15.05
C ILE A 183 -4.75 -9.83 -15.73
N PRO A 184 -4.69 -10.83 -16.61
CA PRO A 184 -5.85 -11.27 -17.36
C PRO A 184 -6.80 -12.10 -16.48
N GLN A 185 -8.11 -12.05 -16.75
CA GLN A 185 -9.12 -12.79 -15.96
C GLN A 185 -8.91 -14.31 -15.97
N ASN A 186 -8.31 -14.86 -17.03
CA ASN A 186 -7.96 -16.29 -17.10
C ASN A 186 -6.77 -16.69 -16.20
N ILE A 187 -6.25 -15.79 -15.35
CA ILE A 187 -5.25 -16.13 -14.33
C ILE A 187 -5.73 -17.26 -13.39
N SER A 188 -7.04 -17.42 -13.19
CA SER A 188 -7.59 -18.53 -12.40
C SER A 188 -7.41 -19.91 -13.04
N ALA A 189 -7.14 -20.00 -14.35
CA ALA A 189 -6.89 -21.26 -15.04
C ALA A 189 -5.56 -21.93 -14.63
N PHE A 190 -4.67 -21.21 -13.95
CA PHE A 190 -3.37 -21.70 -13.47
C PHE A 190 -3.53 -22.44 -12.13
N VAL A 191 -4.37 -23.48 -12.10
CA VAL A 191 -4.81 -24.22 -10.90
C VAL A 191 -3.69 -24.92 -10.10
N ASN A 192 -2.48 -24.98 -10.66
CA ASN A 192 -1.28 -25.54 -10.03
C ASN A 192 -0.27 -24.48 -9.56
N LEU A 193 -0.56 -23.19 -9.75
CA LEU A 193 0.33 -22.09 -9.43
C LEU A 193 0.53 -21.95 -7.91
N LYS A 194 1.80 -21.94 -7.50
CA LYS A 194 2.30 -21.75 -6.14
C LYS A 194 3.00 -20.41 -5.97
N HIS A 195 3.70 -19.93 -6.98
CA HIS A 195 4.44 -18.66 -6.91
C HIS A 195 4.13 -17.80 -8.13
N LEU A 196 3.66 -16.57 -7.89
CA LEU A 196 3.40 -15.57 -8.91
C LEU A 196 4.20 -14.30 -8.61
N ASN A 197 5.17 -13.99 -9.46
CA ASN A 197 5.95 -12.75 -9.40
C ASN A 197 5.60 -11.86 -10.60
N LEU A 198 5.00 -10.71 -10.28
CA LEU A 198 4.61 -9.63 -11.20
C LEU A 198 5.19 -8.28 -10.73
N SER A 199 6.21 -8.29 -9.87
CA SER A 199 6.83 -7.07 -9.36
C SER A 199 7.49 -6.23 -10.46
N PHE A 200 7.62 -4.92 -10.27
CA PHE A 200 8.18 -3.98 -11.24
C PHE A 200 7.46 -4.05 -12.60
N ASN A 201 6.15 -3.79 -12.56
CA ASN A 201 5.27 -3.71 -13.73
C ASN A 201 4.43 -2.42 -13.67
N GLN A 202 3.31 -2.35 -14.39
CA GLN A 202 2.43 -1.18 -14.45
C GLN A 202 0.99 -1.51 -14.03
N ILE A 203 0.81 -2.54 -13.20
CA ILE A 203 -0.50 -3.07 -12.81
C ILE A 203 -1.22 -2.07 -11.92
N GLU A 204 -2.42 -1.65 -12.32
CA GLU A 204 -3.29 -0.76 -11.52
C GLU A 204 -4.41 -1.49 -10.78
N VAL A 205 -4.87 -2.63 -11.32
CA VAL A 205 -5.99 -3.42 -10.80
C VAL A 205 -5.58 -4.88 -10.70
N VAL A 206 -5.80 -5.47 -9.53
CA VAL A 206 -5.70 -6.91 -9.30
C VAL A 206 -7.11 -7.51 -9.48
N PRO A 207 -7.32 -8.45 -10.42
CA PRO A 207 -8.65 -8.98 -10.73
C PRO A 207 -9.09 -10.00 -9.68
N ASP A 208 -10.40 -10.09 -9.44
CA ASP A 208 -11.02 -11.03 -8.48
C ASP A 208 -10.60 -12.49 -8.71
N GLN A 209 -10.34 -12.87 -9.96
CA GLN A 209 -9.91 -14.22 -10.34
C GLN A 209 -8.56 -14.62 -9.74
N ILE A 210 -7.75 -13.69 -9.21
CA ILE A 210 -6.53 -14.04 -8.48
C ILE A 210 -6.81 -14.90 -7.25
N GLY A 211 -7.95 -14.67 -6.57
CA GLY A 211 -8.36 -15.42 -5.37
C GLY A 211 -8.65 -16.90 -5.63
N GLN A 212 -8.88 -17.27 -6.88
CA GLN A 212 -9.17 -18.64 -7.29
C GLN A 212 -7.91 -19.52 -7.40
N LEU A 213 -6.71 -18.92 -7.22
CA LEU A 213 -5.43 -19.62 -7.19
C LEU A 213 -5.23 -20.39 -5.87
N ALA A 214 -6.05 -21.41 -5.61
CA ALA A 214 -6.13 -22.15 -4.33
C ALA A 214 -4.84 -22.89 -3.90
N LYS A 215 -3.77 -22.85 -4.70
CA LYS A 215 -2.44 -23.39 -4.38
C LYS A 215 -1.36 -22.32 -4.23
N LEU A 216 -1.69 -21.03 -4.35
CA LEU A 216 -0.74 -19.94 -4.27
C LEU A 216 -0.17 -19.84 -2.85
N GLU A 217 1.15 -19.89 -2.76
CA GLU A 217 1.98 -19.81 -1.55
C GLU A 217 2.74 -18.47 -1.51
N THR A 218 3.10 -17.90 -2.66
CA THR A 218 3.78 -16.59 -2.77
C THR A 218 3.12 -15.71 -3.83
N LEU A 219 2.79 -14.46 -3.47
CA LEU A 219 2.30 -13.42 -4.37
C LEU A 219 3.17 -12.16 -4.26
N SER A 220 3.91 -11.85 -5.34
CA SER A 220 4.75 -10.65 -5.42
C SER A 220 4.20 -9.69 -6.47
N LEU A 221 3.73 -8.54 -6.01
CA LEU A 221 3.13 -7.45 -6.77
C LEU A 221 3.83 -6.10 -6.48
N ALA A 222 5.04 -6.13 -5.92
CA ALA A 222 5.78 -4.96 -5.50
C ALA A 222 6.13 -4.04 -6.68
N ASN A 223 6.27 -2.72 -6.47
CA ASN A 223 6.63 -1.77 -7.52
C ASN A 223 5.64 -1.82 -8.70
N ASN A 224 4.37 -1.56 -8.40
CA ASN A 224 3.27 -1.43 -9.36
C ASN A 224 2.49 -0.14 -9.06
N ARG A 225 1.23 -0.03 -9.52
CA ARG A 225 0.35 1.13 -9.33
C ARG A 225 -0.97 0.75 -8.65
N ILE A 226 -0.97 -0.35 -7.89
CA ILE A 226 -2.17 -0.95 -7.31
C ILE A 226 -2.75 0.00 -6.25
N LYS A 227 -4.04 0.34 -6.38
CA LYS A 227 -4.76 1.24 -5.47
C LYS A 227 -5.57 0.49 -4.40
N ALA A 228 -6.02 -0.71 -4.71
CA ALA A 228 -6.79 -1.58 -3.82
C ALA A 228 -6.55 -3.06 -4.19
N VAL A 229 -6.86 -3.94 -3.24
CA VAL A 229 -6.72 -5.39 -3.34
C VAL A 229 -8.13 -6.02 -3.28
N PRO A 230 -8.50 -6.95 -4.18
CA PRO A 230 -9.84 -7.52 -4.20
C PRO A 230 -10.13 -8.37 -2.96
N SER A 231 -11.39 -8.42 -2.54
CA SER A 231 -11.84 -9.21 -1.38
C SER A 231 -11.60 -10.71 -1.56
N THR A 232 -11.52 -11.19 -2.80
CA THR A 232 -11.22 -12.59 -3.12
C THR A 232 -9.82 -13.04 -2.71
N ILE A 233 -8.89 -12.14 -2.37
CA ILE A 233 -7.59 -12.54 -1.79
C ILE A 233 -7.77 -13.36 -0.51
N ALA A 234 -8.87 -13.16 0.24
CA ALA A 234 -9.26 -13.99 1.38
C ALA A 234 -9.42 -15.50 1.04
N GLN A 235 -9.59 -15.86 -0.22
CA GLN A 235 -9.71 -17.24 -0.68
C GLN A 235 -8.34 -17.95 -0.86
N LEU A 236 -7.22 -17.21 -0.79
CA LEU A 236 -5.87 -17.75 -0.92
C LEU A 236 -5.38 -18.45 0.36
N GLN A 237 -6.10 -19.50 0.77
CA GLN A 237 -5.91 -20.25 2.02
C GLN A 237 -4.59 -21.07 2.10
N LYS A 238 -3.63 -20.82 1.20
CA LYS A 238 -2.26 -21.34 1.27
C LYS A 238 -1.18 -20.27 1.17
N LEU A 239 -1.56 -18.99 1.03
CA LEU A 239 -0.63 -17.89 0.88
C LEU A 239 0.18 -17.71 2.16
N ARG A 240 1.50 -17.63 2.00
CA ARG A 240 2.50 -17.43 3.06
C ARG A 240 3.14 -16.07 2.96
N ASP A 241 3.48 -15.67 1.74
CA ASP A 241 4.22 -14.44 1.50
C ASP A 241 3.45 -13.56 0.51
N ALA A 242 3.07 -12.37 0.96
CA ALA A 242 2.41 -11.36 0.14
C ALA A 242 3.26 -10.08 0.14
N ASN A 243 3.78 -9.71 -1.04
CA ASN A 243 4.50 -8.44 -1.21
C ASN A 243 3.72 -7.49 -2.13
N LEU A 244 3.26 -6.39 -1.55
CA LEU A 244 2.56 -5.27 -2.17
C LEU A 244 3.33 -3.94 -1.98
N GLY A 245 4.61 -4.00 -1.62
CA GLY A 245 5.45 -2.82 -1.40
C GLY A 245 5.57 -1.93 -2.64
N SER A 246 5.82 -0.63 -2.48
CA SER A 246 5.91 0.34 -3.59
C SER A 246 4.67 0.32 -4.50
N ASN A 247 3.50 0.63 -3.94
CA ASN A 247 2.23 0.71 -4.67
C ASN A 247 1.49 2.02 -4.29
N ALA A 248 0.19 2.10 -4.62
CA ALA A 248 -0.65 3.26 -4.36
C ALA A 248 -1.81 2.93 -3.39
N LEU A 249 -1.65 1.94 -2.51
CA LEU A 249 -2.69 1.55 -1.54
C LEU A 249 -2.98 2.69 -0.57
N THR A 250 -4.23 3.13 -0.51
CA THR A 250 -4.69 4.23 0.36
C THR A 250 -5.39 3.76 1.64
N SER A 251 -5.47 2.45 1.87
CA SER A 251 -6.07 1.83 3.05
C SER A 251 -5.36 0.53 3.38
N PHE A 252 -5.42 0.11 4.65
CA PHE A 252 -4.89 -1.18 5.06
C PHE A 252 -5.80 -2.31 4.53
N PRO A 253 -5.26 -3.30 3.81
CA PRO A 253 -6.05 -4.41 3.26
C PRO A 253 -6.39 -5.45 4.34
N THR A 254 -7.47 -5.22 5.11
CA THR A 254 -7.95 -6.13 6.17
C THR A 254 -8.33 -7.54 5.68
N VAL A 255 -8.47 -7.74 4.35
CA VAL A 255 -8.68 -9.05 3.72
C VAL A 255 -7.60 -10.08 4.10
N PHE A 256 -6.37 -9.63 4.39
CA PHE A 256 -5.27 -10.50 4.82
C PHE A 256 -5.46 -11.07 6.25
N SER A 257 -6.30 -10.47 7.11
CA SER A 257 -6.64 -11.02 8.44
C SER A 257 -7.27 -12.42 8.36
N SER A 258 -7.86 -12.78 7.21
CA SER A 258 -8.48 -14.10 6.99
C SER A 258 -7.51 -15.22 6.60
N LEU A 259 -6.23 -14.91 6.34
CA LEU A 259 -5.26 -15.85 5.76
C LEU A 259 -4.44 -16.54 6.86
N LYS A 260 -4.87 -17.76 7.20
CA LYS A 260 -4.35 -18.54 8.34
C LYS A 260 -2.87 -18.95 8.26
N PHE A 261 -2.28 -18.90 7.08
CA PHE A 261 -0.88 -19.31 6.84
C PHE A 261 0.02 -18.17 6.37
N LEU A 262 -0.49 -16.94 6.30
CA LEU A 262 0.29 -15.79 5.87
C LEU A 262 1.34 -15.48 6.95
N THR A 263 2.61 -15.62 6.60
CA THR A 263 3.77 -15.39 7.46
C THR A 263 4.37 -14.00 7.29
N VAL A 264 4.40 -13.48 6.07
CA VAL A 264 4.99 -12.17 5.74
C VAL A 264 4.02 -11.34 4.91
N LEU A 265 3.75 -10.12 5.37
CA LEU A 265 2.97 -9.13 4.64
C LEU A 265 3.77 -7.83 4.50
N ASP A 266 4.23 -7.55 3.28
CA ASP A 266 4.92 -6.30 2.94
C ASP A 266 3.96 -5.34 2.24
N LEU A 267 3.72 -4.22 2.92
CA LEU A 267 2.88 -3.09 2.50
C LEU A 267 3.71 -1.79 2.48
N SER A 268 5.04 -1.86 2.50
CA SER A 268 5.92 -0.70 2.52
C SER A 268 5.73 0.23 1.32
N ARG A 269 6.18 1.50 1.40
CA ARG A 269 6.16 2.45 0.27
C ARG A 269 4.77 2.59 -0.37
N ASN A 270 3.74 2.74 0.45
CA ASN A 270 2.34 2.93 0.04
C ASN A 270 1.79 4.25 0.64
N ARG A 271 0.46 4.43 0.69
CA ARG A 271 -0.21 5.62 1.23
C ARG A 271 -1.20 5.27 2.34
N ILE A 272 -0.90 4.23 3.10
CA ILE A 272 -1.78 3.72 4.17
C ILE A 272 -1.75 4.72 5.33
N PRO A 273 -2.91 5.27 5.77
CA PRO A 273 -2.97 6.34 6.78
C PRO A 273 -3.03 5.83 8.23
N ALA A 274 -3.42 4.58 8.45
CA ALA A 274 -3.54 3.93 9.75
C ALA A 274 -3.63 2.40 9.59
N VAL A 275 -3.35 1.66 10.66
CA VAL A 275 -3.77 0.25 10.78
C VAL A 275 -5.09 0.21 11.55
N PRO A 276 -6.21 -0.22 10.94
CA PRO A 276 -7.55 -0.17 11.53
C PRO A 276 -7.78 -1.30 12.54
N ASP A 277 -8.92 -1.26 13.22
CA ASP A 277 -9.45 -2.38 14.01
C ASP A 277 -9.83 -3.58 13.11
N GLY A 278 -10.05 -4.76 13.69
CA GLY A 278 -10.32 -6.00 12.95
C GLY A 278 -9.07 -6.65 12.35
N VAL A 279 -7.88 -6.23 12.77
CA VAL A 279 -6.59 -6.82 12.36
C VAL A 279 -6.09 -7.91 13.30
N GLY A 280 -6.76 -8.14 14.44
CA GLY A 280 -6.30 -9.06 15.48
C GLY A 280 -6.19 -10.54 15.07
N ASP A 281 -6.88 -10.94 14.01
CA ASP A 281 -6.81 -12.29 13.44
C ASP A 281 -5.62 -12.48 12.48
N LEU A 282 -4.82 -11.44 12.18
CA LEU A 282 -3.63 -11.56 11.32
C LEU A 282 -2.65 -12.60 11.89
N GLN A 283 -2.38 -13.64 11.10
CA GLN A 283 -1.45 -14.72 11.46
C GLN A 283 0.00 -14.44 11.07
N VAL A 284 0.31 -13.22 10.60
CA VAL A 284 1.64 -12.83 10.14
C VAL A 284 2.67 -12.85 11.27
N VAL A 285 3.88 -13.29 10.95
CA VAL A 285 5.06 -13.19 11.81
C VAL A 285 5.72 -11.82 11.65
N GLU A 286 5.68 -11.29 10.42
CA GLU A 286 6.30 -10.02 10.03
C GLU A 286 5.34 -9.16 9.22
N LEU A 287 5.07 -7.95 9.73
CA LEU A 287 4.28 -6.91 9.07
C LEU A 287 5.18 -5.71 8.76
N ILE A 288 5.34 -5.39 7.47
CA ILE A 288 6.19 -4.30 7.00
C ILE A 288 5.31 -3.17 6.44
N LEU A 289 5.32 -2.03 7.12
CA LEU A 289 4.57 -0.81 6.80
C LEU A 289 5.49 0.41 6.62
N ASN A 290 6.81 0.20 6.53
CA ASN A 290 7.80 1.27 6.30
C ASN A 290 7.41 2.21 5.16
N GLN A 291 7.69 3.52 5.29
CA GLN A 291 7.45 4.51 4.24
C GLN A 291 5.97 4.56 3.81
N ASN A 292 5.07 4.74 4.78
CA ASN A 292 3.64 4.97 4.56
C ASN A 292 3.24 6.33 5.18
N GLN A 293 1.94 6.54 5.41
CA GLN A 293 1.38 7.73 6.06
C GLN A 293 0.70 7.34 7.38
N VAL A 294 1.14 6.25 8.02
CA VAL A 294 0.51 5.72 9.23
C VAL A 294 0.61 6.78 10.33
N ARG A 295 -0.53 7.22 10.85
CA ARG A 295 -0.63 8.14 12.00
C ARG A 295 -0.99 7.44 13.30
N SER A 296 -1.63 6.28 13.20
CA SER A 296 -1.99 5.43 14.34
C SER A 296 -2.05 3.96 13.92
N ILE A 297 -1.84 3.08 14.88
CA ILE A 297 -2.09 1.64 14.75
C ILE A 297 -3.15 1.19 15.76
N SER A 298 -4.03 0.26 15.37
CA SER A 298 -4.99 -0.33 16.29
C SER A 298 -4.33 -1.23 17.32
N LYS A 299 -4.85 -1.19 18.55
CA LYS A 299 -4.52 -2.12 19.62
C LYS A 299 -4.88 -3.57 19.30
N ASP A 300 -5.72 -3.82 18.30
CA ASP A 300 -6.00 -5.18 17.83
C ASP A 300 -4.74 -5.90 17.35
N LEU A 301 -3.69 -5.18 16.92
CA LEU A 301 -2.39 -5.80 16.63
C LEU A 301 -1.78 -6.53 17.84
N ALA A 302 -2.14 -6.17 19.08
CA ALA A 302 -1.69 -6.89 20.27
C ALA A 302 -2.26 -8.34 20.34
N LYS A 303 -3.41 -8.58 19.72
CA LYS A 303 -4.06 -9.90 19.65
C LYS A 303 -3.40 -10.84 18.62
N CYS A 304 -2.54 -10.32 17.74
CA CYS A 304 -1.86 -11.08 16.70
C CYS A 304 -0.80 -12.01 17.32
N THR A 305 -1.18 -13.25 17.64
CA THR A 305 -0.36 -14.21 18.39
C THR A 305 1.00 -14.55 17.73
N ASN A 306 1.06 -14.47 16.40
CA ASN A 306 2.27 -14.78 15.64
C ASN A 306 3.16 -13.55 15.38
N LEU A 307 2.64 -12.32 15.48
CA LEU A 307 3.35 -11.11 15.06
C LEU A 307 4.55 -10.84 15.97
N LYS A 308 5.76 -11.10 15.48
CA LYS A 308 7.02 -10.87 16.22
C LYS A 308 7.76 -9.62 15.74
N THR A 309 7.58 -9.25 14.47
CA THR A 309 8.28 -8.15 13.80
C THR A 309 7.27 -7.16 13.21
N LEU A 310 7.28 -5.92 13.70
CA LEU A 310 6.45 -4.83 13.21
C LEU A 310 7.35 -3.67 12.77
N ARG A 311 7.41 -3.41 11.46
CA ARG A 311 8.20 -2.30 10.89
C ARG A 311 7.30 -1.15 10.46
N LEU A 312 7.49 0.01 11.07
CA LEU A 312 6.71 1.25 10.91
C LEU A 312 7.63 2.45 10.66
N GLN A 313 8.83 2.23 10.13
CA GLN A 313 9.84 3.28 9.91
C GLN A 313 9.36 4.30 8.87
N GLU A 314 9.83 5.54 8.97
CA GLU A 314 9.52 6.62 8.02
C GLU A 314 7.99 6.77 7.77
N ASN A 315 7.23 6.89 8.85
CA ASN A 315 5.78 7.11 8.84
C ASN A 315 5.44 8.45 9.51
N THR A 316 4.16 8.68 9.79
CA THR A 316 3.68 9.90 10.45
C THR A 316 3.06 9.60 11.83
N LEU A 317 3.56 8.57 12.53
CA LEU A 317 3.09 8.24 13.88
C LEU A 317 3.51 9.33 14.85
N GLU A 318 2.57 9.78 15.67
CA GLU A 318 2.85 10.43 16.94
C GLU A 318 3.01 9.35 18.03
N LEU A 319 3.60 9.69 19.19
CA LEU A 319 3.77 8.76 20.30
C LEU A 319 2.43 8.17 20.78
N SER A 320 1.38 8.99 20.79
CA SER A 320 -0.02 8.63 21.07
C SER A 320 -0.63 7.67 20.04
N GLY A 321 -0.03 7.55 18.85
CA GLY A 321 -0.44 6.64 17.79
C GLY A 321 0.00 5.19 18.02
N ILE A 322 0.77 4.91 19.08
CA ILE A 322 1.20 3.58 19.50
C ILE A 322 0.41 3.19 20.78
N PRO A 323 -0.55 2.27 20.69
CA PRO A 323 -1.28 1.77 21.87
C PRO A 323 -0.34 1.02 22.82
N THR A 324 -0.54 1.20 24.13
CA THR A 324 0.28 0.55 25.16
C THR A 324 0.15 -0.97 25.12
N GLU A 325 -0.97 -1.52 24.66
CA GLU A 325 -1.17 -2.97 24.46
C GLU A 325 -0.12 -3.59 23.49
N ILE A 326 0.46 -2.79 22.58
CA ILE A 326 1.56 -3.23 21.71
C ILE A 326 2.84 -3.47 22.51
N LEU A 327 3.06 -2.72 23.59
CA LEU A 327 4.22 -2.83 24.46
C LEU A 327 3.97 -3.84 25.61
N SER A 328 2.83 -3.76 26.30
CA SER A 328 2.49 -4.65 27.42
C SER A 328 2.19 -6.08 27.00
N ASP A 329 1.20 -6.27 26.13
CA ASP A 329 0.49 -7.55 25.95
C ASP A 329 0.83 -8.28 24.64
N SER A 330 1.33 -7.56 23.65
CA SER A 330 1.59 -8.12 22.33
C SER A 330 2.74 -9.13 22.28
N GLN A 331 2.80 -9.82 21.15
CA GLN A 331 3.87 -10.74 20.81
C GLN A 331 5.04 -10.09 20.06
N VAL A 332 4.98 -8.78 19.80
CA VAL A 332 6.02 -8.02 19.10
C VAL A 332 7.29 -8.00 19.96
N SER A 333 8.39 -8.45 19.37
CA SER A 333 9.74 -8.42 19.95
C SER A 333 10.73 -7.58 19.14
N LEU A 334 10.33 -7.14 17.93
CA LEU A 334 11.08 -6.21 17.10
C LEU A 334 10.09 -5.17 16.57
N LEU A 335 10.09 -3.99 17.21
CA LEU A 335 9.33 -2.82 16.79
C LEU A 335 10.30 -1.79 16.22
N SER A 336 10.20 -1.50 14.92
CA SER A 336 11.02 -0.48 14.24
C SER A 336 10.16 0.75 13.93
N VAL A 337 10.43 1.87 14.60
CA VAL A 337 9.63 3.12 14.54
C VAL A 337 10.49 4.35 14.21
N GLU A 338 11.71 4.16 13.74
CA GLU A 338 12.61 5.25 13.38
C GLU A 338 12.04 6.14 12.27
N GLY A 339 12.22 7.46 12.36
CA GLY A 339 11.73 8.41 11.34
C GLY A 339 10.23 8.73 11.41
N ASN A 340 9.63 8.62 12.60
CA ASN A 340 8.25 9.09 12.88
C ASN A 340 8.25 10.48 13.56
N LEU A 341 7.09 10.99 13.98
CA LEU A 341 6.90 12.34 14.54
C LEU A 341 7.17 12.42 16.06
N PHE A 342 8.06 11.58 16.58
CA PHE A 342 8.51 11.57 17.99
C PHE A 342 9.98 11.11 18.09
N ASP A 343 10.69 11.49 19.15
CA ASP A 343 12.02 10.91 19.44
C ASP A 343 11.80 9.49 19.97
N VAL A 344 12.44 8.50 19.33
CA VAL A 344 12.35 7.07 19.70
C VAL A 344 12.68 6.83 21.19
N LYS A 345 13.46 7.71 21.83
CA LYS A 345 13.71 7.66 23.28
C LYS A 345 12.43 7.81 24.11
N GLN A 346 11.46 8.61 23.66
CA GLN A 346 10.18 8.81 24.36
C GLN A 346 9.34 7.53 24.44
N LEU A 347 9.70 6.48 23.68
CA LEU A 347 9.07 5.17 23.79
C LEU A 347 9.33 4.51 25.16
N SER A 348 10.41 4.89 25.88
CA SER A 348 10.64 4.41 27.25
C SER A 348 9.69 4.99 28.29
N ASP A 349 8.99 6.07 27.95
CA ASP A 349 8.06 6.77 28.85
C ASP A 349 6.64 6.18 28.75
N LEU A 350 6.42 5.18 27.89
CA LEU A 350 5.13 4.51 27.72
C LEU A 350 4.99 3.25 28.59
N ASP A 351 3.80 3.08 29.16
CA ASP A 351 3.44 1.88 29.92
C ASP A 351 3.66 0.60 29.07
N GLY A 352 4.27 -0.41 29.69
CA GLY A 352 4.60 -1.68 29.05
C GLY A 352 5.91 -1.70 28.26
N TYR A 353 6.66 -0.59 28.18
CA TYR A 353 7.96 -0.58 27.50
C TYR A 353 8.95 -1.63 28.04
N ASP A 354 8.99 -1.83 29.36
CA ASP A 354 9.85 -2.84 29.99
C ASP A 354 9.50 -4.27 29.52
N ASN A 355 8.21 -4.60 29.41
CA ASN A 355 7.75 -5.89 28.86
C ASN A 355 8.22 -6.07 27.41
N TYR A 356 8.14 -5.01 26.59
CA TYR A 356 8.66 -5.03 25.23
C TYR A 356 10.19 -5.22 25.21
N MET A 357 10.93 -4.55 26.09
CA MET A 357 12.39 -4.66 26.17
C MET A 357 12.87 -6.04 26.65
N GLU A 358 12.14 -6.69 27.54
CA GLU A 358 12.39 -8.09 27.89
C GLU A 358 12.22 -9.01 26.67
N ARG A 359 11.13 -8.84 25.90
CA ARG A 359 10.91 -9.60 24.65
C ARG A 359 12.01 -9.32 23.61
N TYR A 360 12.36 -8.05 23.38
CA TYR A 360 13.41 -7.65 22.44
C TYR A 360 14.78 -8.24 22.81
N THR A 361 15.22 -8.09 24.06
CA THR A 361 16.51 -8.60 24.51
C THR A 361 16.57 -10.14 24.47
N THR A 362 15.47 -10.82 24.80
CA THR A 362 15.35 -12.28 24.71
C THR A 362 15.43 -12.77 23.26
N THR A 363 14.76 -12.10 22.32
CA THR A 363 14.87 -12.43 20.88
C THR A 363 16.27 -12.17 20.35
N LYS A 364 16.90 -11.04 20.72
CA LYS A 364 18.26 -10.69 20.30
C LYS A 364 19.30 -11.71 20.73
N LYS A 365 19.22 -12.21 21.98
CA LYS A 365 20.09 -13.28 22.52
C LYS A 365 19.95 -14.63 21.80
N LYS A 366 18.87 -14.88 21.06
CA LYS A 366 18.68 -16.11 20.26
C LYS A 366 19.25 -16.01 18.84
N LEU A 367 19.68 -14.81 18.43
CA LEU A 367 20.22 -14.52 17.09
C LEU A 367 21.75 -14.32 17.10
N THR A 368 22.35 -14.25 18.29
CA THR A 368 23.80 -14.14 18.56
C THR A 368 24.32 -15.45 19.13
#